data_AF-A0A971KX64-F1
#
_entry.id   AF-A0A971KX64-F1
#
_cell.length_a   1.000
_cell.length_b   1.000
_cell.length_c   1.000
_cell.angle_alpha   90.00
_cell.angle_beta   90.00
_cell.angle_gamma   90.00
#
_symmetry.space_group_name_H-M   'P 1'
#
loop_
_entity.id
_entity.type
_entity.pdbx_description
1 polymer ?
#
loop_
_entity_poly.entity_id
_entity_poly.type
_entity_poly.pdbx_seq_one_letter_code
_entity_poly.pdbx_strand_id
1 'polypeptide(L)'
;MNFQGIIIGVISFLVIGIFHPIVIKCEYYFSCRVWPFFLLAGIISILVSLFIANSILSSALGVLGCSCIWSIRELFEQRDRVAKGWFPANPKRK
;
A
#
# COMPACT_ATOMS: atom_id res chain seq x y z
N MET A 1 15.79 3.95 27.50
CA MET A 1 16.14 3.63 26.10
C MET A 1 14.89 3.79 25.24
N ASN A 2 14.98 4.43 24.06
CA ASN A 2 13.82 4.74 23.21
C ASN A 2 13.58 3.65 22.15
N PHE A 3 12.75 2.65 22.47
CA PHE A 3 12.43 1.55 21.55
C PHE A 3 11.41 1.93 20.45
N GLN A 4 10.76 3.09 20.57
CA GLN A 4 9.71 3.54 19.64
C GLN A 4 10.21 3.60 18.19
N GLY A 5 11.42 4.11 17.95
CA GLY A 5 12.00 4.19 16.61
C GLY A 5 12.20 2.82 15.96
N ILE A 6 12.70 1.85 16.73
CA ILE A 6 12.89 0.47 16.24
C ILE A 6 11.53 -0.16 15.92
N ILE A 7 10.55 0.00 16.81
CA ILE A 7 9.20 -0.54 16.62
C ILE A 7 8.56 0.04 15.36
N ILE A 8 8.61 1.36 15.17
CA ILE A 8 8.05 2.03 13.99
C ILE A 8 8.77 1.58 12.72
N GLY A 9 10.11 1.45 12.76
CA GLY A 9 10.89 0.94 11.64
C GLY A 9 10.47 -0.46 11.20
N VAL A 10 10.30 -1.39 12.15
CA VAL A 10 9.84 -2.76 11.88
C VAL A 10 8.42 -2.75 11.31
N ILE A 11 7.50 -2.00 11.92
CA ILE A 11 6.13 -1.85 11.41
C ILE A 11 6.14 -1.33 9.97
N SER A 12 6.95 -0.30 9.69
CA SER A 12 7.03 0.30 8.36
C SER A 12 7.51 -0.69 7.31
N PHE A 13 8.57 -1.44 7.63
CA PHE A 13 9.11 -2.46 6.73
C PHE A 13 8.07 -3.55 6.44
N LEU A 14 7.35 -4.02 7.46
CA LEU A 14 6.31 -5.03 7.30
C LEU A 14 5.15 -4.51 6.44
N VAL A 15 4.68 -3.28 6.69
CA VAL A 15 3.60 -2.67 5.90
C VAL A 15 4.02 -2.58 4.44
N ILE A 16 5.18 -2.00 4.12
CA ILE A 16 5.65 -1.89 2.73
C ILE A 16 5.80 -3.27 2.09
N GLY A 17 6.41 -4.22 2.81
CA GLY A 17 6.61 -5.59 2.33
C GLY A 17 5.31 -6.34 2.03
N ILE A 18 4.25 -6.11 2.81
CA ILE A 18 2.92 -6.71 2.60
C ILE A 18 2.17 -6.02 1.46
N PHE A 19 2.33 -4.71 1.27
CA PHE A 19 1.63 -3.99 0.22
C PHE A 19 2.11 -4.37 -1.19
N HIS A 20 3.39 -4.70 -1.39
CA HIS A 20 3.88 -5.18 -2.69
C HIS A 20 3.10 -6.38 -3.27
N PRO A 21 2.98 -7.54 -2.59
CA PRO A 21 2.20 -8.67 -3.09
C PRO A 21 0.70 -8.36 -3.15
N ILE A 22 0.17 -7.49 -2.29
CA ILE A 22 -1.22 -7.01 -2.39
C ILE A 22 -1.43 -6.29 -3.72
N VAL A 23 -0.58 -5.34 -4.08
CA VAL A 23 -0.72 -4.58 -5.33
C VAL A 23 -0.62 -5.48 -6.55
N ILE A 24 0.30 -6.45 -6.56
CA ILE A 24 0.42 -7.42 -7.65
C ILE A 24 -0.87 -8.23 -7.80
N LYS A 25 -1.45 -8.72 -6.70
CA LYS A 25 -2.72 -9.46 -6.73
C LYS A 25 -3.90 -8.56 -7.12
N CYS A 26 -3.96 -7.33 -6.61
CA CYS A 26 -4.98 -6.36 -6.98
C CYS A 26 -4.92 -6.03 -8.47
N GLU A 27 -3.72 -5.82 -9.02
CA GLU A 27 -3.52 -5.72 -10.46
C GLU A 27 -4.07 -6.99 -11.10
N TYR A 28 -3.58 -8.18 -10.75
CA TYR A 28 -3.92 -9.45 -11.42
C TYR A 28 -5.42 -9.79 -11.45
N TYR A 29 -6.19 -9.42 -10.41
CA TYR A 29 -7.63 -9.70 -10.35
C TYR A 29 -8.49 -8.53 -10.83
N PHE A 30 -8.20 -7.30 -10.41
CA PHE A 30 -9.09 -6.15 -10.60
C PHE A 30 -8.51 -5.03 -11.49
N SER A 31 -7.23 -5.13 -11.87
CA SER A 31 -6.49 -4.21 -12.73
C SER A 31 -6.32 -2.85 -12.06
N CYS A 32 -5.94 -1.83 -12.84
CA CYS A 32 -5.74 -0.48 -12.30
C CYS A 32 -7.03 0.16 -11.77
N ARG A 33 -8.22 -0.40 -12.00
CA ARG A 33 -9.51 0.19 -11.57
C ARG A 33 -9.68 0.27 -10.04
N VAL A 34 -8.88 -0.46 -9.26
CA VAL A 34 -8.92 -0.43 -7.78
C VAL A 34 -8.23 0.79 -7.18
N TRP A 35 -7.55 1.61 -7.99
CA TRP A 35 -6.83 2.78 -7.51
C TRP A 35 -7.64 3.72 -6.57
N PRO A 36 -8.96 3.96 -6.76
CA PRO A 36 -9.71 4.85 -5.86
C PRO A 36 -9.87 4.26 -4.45
N PHE A 37 -9.89 2.93 -4.32
CA PHE A 37 -9.97 2.27 -3.01
C PHE A 37 -8.68 2.50 -2.21
N PHE A 38 -7.51 2.37 -2.86
CA PHE A 38 -6.23 2.71 -2.25
C PHE A 38 -6.14 4.18 -1.87
N LEU A 39 -6.65 5.09 -2.71
CA LEU A 39 -6.68 6.52 -2.41
C LEU A 39 -7.55 6.81 -1.18
N LEU A 40 -8.78 6.29 -1.16
CA LEU A 40 -9.72 6.49 -0.07
C LEU A 40 -9.18 5.92 1.25
N ALA A 41 -8.68 4.68 1.23
CA ALA A 41 -8.06 4.04 2.39
C ALA A 41 -6.84 4.84 2.89
N GLY A 42 -6.02 5.35 1.97
CA GLY A 42 -4.87 6.19 2.29
C GLY A 42 -5.25 7.48 3.01
N ILE A 43 -6.21 8.23 2.45
CA ILE A 43 -6.70 9.49 3.04
C ILE A 43 -7.32 9.24 4.41
N ILE A 44 -8.20 8.24 4.54
CA ILE A 44 -8.84 7.91 5.82
C ILE A 44 -7.77 7.56 6.86
N SER A 45 -6.78 6.73 6.52
CA SER A 45 -5.72 6.35 7.45
C SER A 45 -4.89 7.54 7.92
N ILE A 46 -4.56 8.47 7.03
CA ILE A 46 -3.83 9.71 7.38
C ILE A 46 -4.70 10.62 8.25
N LEU A 47 -5.97 10.79 7.93
CA LEU A 47 -6.86 11.62 8.75
C LEU A 47 -7.03 11.04 10.16
N VAL A 48 -7.24 9.72 10.26
CA VAL A 48 -7.37 9.03 11.55
C VAL A 48 -6.08 9.11 12.37
N SER A 49 -4.90 9.08 11.73
CA SER A 49 -3.64 9.16 12.45
C SER A 49 -3.46 10.47 13.24
N LEU A 50 -4.05 11.58 12.76
CA LEU A 50 -4.00 12.89 13.42
C LEU A 50 -4.76 12.92 14.75
N PHE A 51 -5.74 12.05 14.93
CA PHE A 51 -6.58 12.00 16.13
C PHE A 51 -6.11 10.97 17.17
N ILE A 52 -5.01 10.26 16.92
CA ILE A 52 -4.49 9.22 17.80
C ILE A 52 -3.37 9.76 18.69
N ALA A 53 -3.61 9.75 20.00
CA ALA A 53 -2.63 10.21 21.00
C ALA A 53 -1.40 9.29 21.13
N ASN A 54 -1.53 8.00 20.79
CA ASN A 54 -0.41 7.06 20.86
C ASN A 54 0.51 7.24 19.65
N SER A 55 1.74 7.71 19.87
CA SER A 55 2.69 8.01 18.81
C SER A 55 3.06 6.81 17.92
N ILE A 56 3.10 5.59 18.46
CA ILE A 56 3.39 4.38 17.68
C ILE A 56 2.23 4.08 16.73
N LEU A 57 0.99 4.11 17.24
CA LEU A 57 -0.20 3.83 16.44
C LEU A 57 -0.47 4.93 15.40
N SER A 58 -0.31 6.20 15.79
CA SER A 58 -0.41 7.34 14.87
C SER A 58 0.63 7.21 13.75
N SER A 59 1.88 6.89 14.08
CA SER A 59 2.94 6.66 13.08
C SER A 59 2.64 5.46 12.18
N ALA A 60 2.16 4.35 12.75
CA ALA A 60 1.80 3.16 11.97
C ALA A 60 0.68 3.44 10.95
N LEU A 61 -0.33 4.22 11.33
CA LEU A 61 -1.41 4.63 10.43
C LEU A 61 -0.97 5.66 9.39
N GLY A 62 -0.04 6.55 9.75
CA GLY A 62 0.61 7.44 8.79
C GLY A 62 1.36 6.64 7.72
N VAL A 63 2.16 5.66 8.13
CA VAL A 63 2.90 4.78 7.22
C VAL A 63 1.93 3.95 6.36
N LEU A 64 0.90 3.35 6.96
CA LEU A 64 -0.13 2.60 6.23
C LEU A 64 -0.82 3.49 5.19
N GLY A 65 -1.18 4.72 5.55
CA GLY A 65 -1.81 5.67 4.64
C GLY A 65 -0.91 6.04 3.47
N CYS A 66 0.37 6.35 3.75
CA CYS A 66 1.37 6.61 2.72
C CYS A 66 1.61 5.39 1.82
N SER A 67 1.67 4.17 2.38
CA SER A 67 1.81 2.93 1.61
C SER A 67 0.61 2.67 0.71
N CYS A 68 -0.62 2.96 1.16
CA CYS A 68 -1.82 2.91 0.33
C CYS A 68 -1.73 3.87 -0.87
N ILE A 69 -1.33 5.12 -0.63
CA ILE A 69 -1.20 6.11 -1.71
C ILE A 69 -0.10 5.72 -2.69
N TRP A 70 1.06 5.27 -2.18
CA TRP A 70 2.16 4.78 -3.02
C TRP A 70 1.77 3.57 -3.86
N SER A 71 0.93 2.69 -3.30
CA SER A 71 0.41 1.51 -3.99
C SER A 71 -0.36 1.83 -5.27
N ILE A 72 -0.92 3.04 -5.39
CA ILE A 72 -1.54 3.52 -6.63
C ILE A 72 -0.49 3.59 -7.74
N ARG A 73 0.67 4.20 -7.46
CA ARG A 73 1.75 4.31 -8.44
C ARG A 73 2.30 2.93 -8.79
N GLU A 74 2.53 2.09 -7.78
CA GLU A 74 2.97 0.71 -7.99
C GLU A 74 1.95 -0.07 -8.84
N LEU A 75 0.64 0.15 -8.67
CA LEU A 75 -0.39 -0.51 -9.48
C LEU A 75 -0.29 -0.16 -10.96
N PHE A 76 -0.02 1.10 -11.30
CA PHE A 76 0.19 1.53 -12.69
C PHE A 76 1.51 0.99 -13.24
N GLU A 77 2.60 1.03 -12.47
CA GLU A 77 3.88 0.44 -12.87
C GLU A 77 3.75 -1.07 -13.09
N GLN A 78 2.97 -1.78 -12.26
CA GLN A 78 2.72 -3.22 -12.43
C GLN A 78 1.95 -3.52 -13.71
N ARG A 79 0.97 -2.67 -14.09
CA ARG A 79 0.30 -2.79 -15.38
C ARG A 79 1.29 -2.66 -16.54
N ASP A 80 2.23 -1.72 -16.48
CA ASP A 80 3.25 -1.58 -17.51
C ASP A 80 4.21 -2.78 -17.54
N ARG A 81 4.53 -3.36 -16.38
CA ARG A 81 5.35 -4.60 -16.29
C ARG A 81 4.61 -5.80 -16.89
N VAL A 82 3.30 -5.92 -16.69
CA VAL A 82 2.44 -6.92 -17.36
C VAL A 82 2.38 -6.68 -18.87
N ALA A 83 2.23 -5.43 -19.31
CA ALA A 83 2.21 -5.07 -20.73
C ALA A 83 3.54 -5.38 -21.44
N LYS A 84 4.68 -5.26 -20.73
CA LYS A 84 6.01 -5.68 -21.19
C LYS A 84 6.24 -7.19 -21.16
N GLY A 85 5.28 -7.97 -20.64
CA GLY A 85 5.38 -9.42 -20.52
C GLY A 85 6.25 -9.92 -19.36
N TRP A 86 6.65 -9.06 -18.42
CA TRP A 86 7.46 -9.46 -17.26
C TRP A 86 6.64 -10.20 -16.20
N PHE A 87 5.32 -9.99 -16.19
CA PHE A 87 4.38 -10.71 -15.33
C PHE A 87 3.24 -11.29 -16.16
N PRO A 88 2.70 -12.46 -15.77
CA PRO A 88 1.62 -13.11 -16.51
C PRO A 88 0.34 -12.27 -16.43
N ALA A 89 -0.18 -11.89 -17.58
CA ALA A 89 -1.52 -11.33 -17.68
C ALA A 89 -2.56 -12.39 -17.31
N ASN A 90 -3.60 -12.00 -16.59
CA ASN A 90 -4.69 -12.91 -16.24
C ASN A 90 -5.54 -13.21 -17.50
N PRO A 91 -5.57 -14.46 -18.01
CA PRO A 91 -6.30 -14.80 -19.24
C PRO A 91 -7.83 -14.78 -19.05
N LYS A 92 -8.31 -14.76 -17.80
CA LYS A 92 -9.75 -14.66 -17.47
C LYS A 92 -10.28 -13.22 -17.54
N ARG A 93 -9.41 -12.24 -17.74
CA ARG A 93 -9.81 -10.85 -17.98
C ARG A 93 -10.08 -10.65 -19.48
N LYS A 94 -11.36 -10.61 -19.83
CA LYS A 94 -11.87 -10.04 -21.09
C LYS A 94 -12.47 -8.67 -20.81
#